data_AF-B4X347-F1
#
_entry.id   AF-B4X347-F1
#
_cell.length_a   1.000
_cell.length_b   1.000
_cell.length_c   1.000
_cell.angle_alpha   90.00
_cell.angle_beta   90.00
_cell.angle_gamma   90.00
#
_symmetry.space_group_name_H-M   'P 1'
#
loop_
_entity.id
_entity.type
_entity.pdbx_description
1 polymer ?
#
loop_
_entity_poly.entity_id
_entity_poly.type
_entity_poly.pdbx_seq_one_letter_code
_entity_poly.pdbx_strand_id
1 'polypeptide(L)'
;MQAYVVGHPASSNNQERCVECDYYFAYGSNMNPARMAVRGMRYRQSLRAQLPGWQLAFNKRAHGKEGIAYANIVKAEHSGAEVQGVLYQLWDHREIERMDPFEGHPVRYCRERLLVQTDEGERHTWVYIANTEWQADDLRPERWYLNHLLSGRPWLSADYYRYLLATTCVDDPPTLLTAP
;
A
#
# COMPACT_ATOMS: atom_id res chain seq x y z
N MET A 1 40.95 -40.08 -36.93
CA MET A 1 40.99 -38.65 -37.35
C MET A 1 39.68 -38.40 -38.10
N GLN A 2 38.72 -37.53 -37.77
CA GLN A 2 38.46 -36.46 -36.79
C GLN A 2 36.93 -36.57 -36.50
N ALA A 3 36.45 -36.64 -35.26
CA ALA A 3 35.91 -35.54 -34.44
C ALA A 3 34.98 -34.55 -35.18
N TYR A 4 33.67 -34.56 -34.88
CA TYR A 4 32.80 -33.40 -34.60
C TYR A 4 31.40 -33.92 -34.24
N VAL A 5 31.05 -33.95 -32.96
CA VAL A 5 29.66 -34.06 -32.49
C VAL A 5 29.21 -32.66 -32.08
N VAL A 6 28.22 -32.14 -32.80
CA VAL A 6 27.67 -30.80 -32.63
C VAL A 6 26.90 -30.71 -31.32
N GLY A 7 27.11 -29.60 -30.62
CA GLY A 7 26.56 -29.30 -29.30
C GLY A 7 25.03 -29.23 -29.27
N HIS A 8 24.52 -29.42 -28.06
CA HIS A 8 23.12 -29.22 -27.69
C HIS A 8 22.73 -27.75 -27.88
N PRO A 9 21.51 -27.47 -28.35
CA PRO A 9 20.77 -26.31 -27.87
C PRO A 9 19.86 -26.74 -26.72
N ALA A 10 20.28 -26.41 -25.50
CA ALA A 10 19.35 -26.19 -24.41
C ALA A 10 18.63 -24.85 -24.67
N SER A 11 17.33 -24.87 -24.90
CA SER A 11 16.36 -23.76 -24.82
C SER A 11 15.03 -24.31 -25.33
N SER A 12 13.93 -24.30 -24.60
CA SER A 12 13.34 -23.15 -23.94
C SER A 12 12.37 -23.62 -22.84
N ASN A 13 12.83 -23.64 -21.58
CA ASN A 13 11.87 -23.64 -20.48
C ASN A 13 11.48 -22.17 -20.23
N ASN A 14 10.57 -21.67 -21.07
CA ASN A 14 9.89 -20.40 -20.85
C ASN A 14 8.82 -20.64 -19.78
N GLN A 15 9.29 -20.98 -18.57
CA GLN A 15 8.45 -20.87 -17.39
C GLN A 15 8.35 -19.37 -17.15
N GLU A 16 7.17 -18.80 -17.38
CA GLU A 16 6.78 -17.55 -16.75
C GLU A 16 7.05 -17.71 -15.26
N ARG A 17 8.24 -17.30 -14.81
CA ARG A 17 8.47 -17.13 -13.38
C ARG A 17 7.43 -16.11 -12.98
N CYS A 18 6.43 -16.56 -12.24
CA CYS A 18 5.64 -15.69 -11.39
C CYS A 18 6.68 -14.87 -10.63
N VAL A 19 6.88 -13.61 -11.03
CA VAL A 19 7.93 -12.78 -10.43
C VAL A 19 7.56 -12.71 -8.96
N GLU A 20 8.33 -13.41 -8.13
CA GLU A 20 8.14 -13.40 -6.69
C GLU A 20 8.27 -11.96 -6.23
N CYS A 21 7.31 -11.53 -5.42
CA CYS A 21 7.20 -10.15 -5.02
C CYS A 21 7.67 -10.04 -3.57
N ASP A 22 8.94 -9.66 -3.42
CA ASP A 22 9.64 -9.53 -2.13
C ASP A 22 9.33 -8.22 -1.41
N TYR A 23 8.30 -7.49 -1.84
CA TYR A 23 7.98 -6.18 -1.31
C TYR A 23 6.49 -6.04 -0.99
N TYR A 24 6.22 -5.30 0.07
CA TYR A 24 4.89 -4.88 0.47
C TYR A 24 4.86 -3.35 0.64
N PHE A 25 3.96 -2.68 -0.07
CA PHE A 25 3.79 -1.24 0.00
C PHE A 25 2.57 -0.91 0.86
N ALA A 26 2.85 -0.27 1.98
CA ALA A 26 1.84 0.24 2.91
C ALA A 26 1.64 1.75 2.68
N TYR A 27 0.40 2.14 2.42
CA TYR A 27 -0.05 3.53 2.34
C TYR A 27 -1.03 3.94 3.46
N GLY A 28 -1.43 2.97 4.29
CA GLY A 28 -2.42 3.12 5.35
C GLY A 28 -1.84 2.90 6.75
N SER A 29 -2.62 2.27 7.63
CA SER A 29 -2.20 2.07 9.03
C SER A 29 -0.92 1.24 9.21
N ASN A 30 -0.55 0.44 8.20
CA ASN A 30 0.69 -0.35 8.21
C ASN A 30 1.95 0.49 7.93
N MET A 31 1.81 1.79 7.69
CA MET A 31 2.95 2.71 7.72
C MET A 31 3.50 2.91 9.14
N ASN A 32 2.74 2.55 10.18
CA ASN A 32 3.18 2.67 11.56
C ASN A 32 4.10 1.48 11.96
N PRO A 33 5.38 1.73 12.31
CA PRO A 33 6.31 0.66 12.67
C PRO A 33 5.90 -0.12 13.93
N ALA A 34 5.35 0.56 14.94
CA ALA A 34 4.88 -0.10 16.17
C ALA A 34 3.72 -1.06 15.87
N ARG A 35 2.83 -0.68 14.93
CA ARG A 35 1.74 -1.56 14.48
C ARG A 35 2.29 -2.78 13.74
N MET A 36 3.27 -2.59 12.87
CA MET A 36 3.92 -3.70 12.15
C MET A 36 4.65 -4.67 13.09
N ALA A 37 5.31 -4.15 14.14
CA ALA A 37 5.95 -4.99 15.15
C ALA A 37 4.94 -5.90 15.87
N VAL A 38 3.78 -5.39 16.26
CA VAL A 38 2.71 -6.17 16.89
C VAL A 38 2.11 -7.21 15.95
N ARG A 39 1.99 -6.90 14.65
CA ARG A 39 1.49 -7.85 13.63
C ARG A 39 2.48 -8.96 13.28
N GLY A 40 3.75 -8.81 13.66
CA GLY A 40 4.76 -9.86 13.53
C GLY A 40 5.19 -10.18 12.09
N MET A 41 5.01 -9.26 11.14
CA MET A 41 5.58 -9.42 9.79
C MET A 41 7.08 -9.14 9.83
N ARG A 42 7.89 -10.04 9.29
CA ARG A 42 9.34 -9.89 9.22
C ARG A 42 9.73 -9.22 7.91
N TYR A 43 10.56 -8.20 8.02
CA TYR A 43 11.10 -7.47 6.87
C TYR A 43 12.57 -7.13 7.14
N ARG A 44 13.34 -6.96 6.06
CA ARG A 44 14.78 -6.65 6.11
C ARG A 44 15.02 -5.16 6.29
N GLN A 45 14.20 -4.32 5.65
CA GLN A 45 14.28 -2.87 5.72
C GLN A 45 12.97 -2.21 5.29
N SER A 46 12.86 -0.91 5.58
CA SER A 46 11.75 -0.04 5.19
C SER A 46 12.27 1.11 4.33
N LEU A 47 11.74 1.24 3.12
CA LEU A 47 12.14 2.23 2.13
C LEU A 47 11.02 3.24 1.90
N ARG A 48 11.38 4.45 1.47
CA ARG A 48 10.44 5.40 0.88
C ARG A 48 10.02 4.87 -0.48
N ALA A 49 8.72 4.92 -0.77
CA ALA A 49 8.24 4.64 -2.12
C ALA A 49 7.04 5.51 -2.48
N GLN A 50 6.88 5.70 -3.79
CA GLN A 50 5.81 6.46 -4.43
C GLN A 50 5.07 5.54 -5.41
N LEU A 51 3.75 5.63 -5.44
CA LEU A 51 2.89 4.90 -6.37
C LEU A 51 2.23 5.92 -7.34
N PRO A 52 2.81 6.12 -8.54
CA PRO A 52 2.32 7.12 -9.50
C PRO A 52 0.97 6.73 -10.13
N GLY A 53 0.12 7.72 -10.41
CA GLY A 53 -1.18 7.53 -11.07
C GLY A 53 -2.28 7.01 -10.14
N TRP A 54 -2.05 7.06 -8.83
CA TRP A 54 -3.00 6.68 -7.79
C TRP A 54 -3.19 7.84 -6.81
N GLN A 55 -4.32 7.84 -6.12
CA GLN A 55 -4.64 8.78 -5.05
C GLN A 55 -5.12 8.05 -3.80
N LEU A 56 -4.77 8.59 -2.64
CA LEU A 56 -5.25 8.10 -1.35
C LEU A 56 -6.74 8.46 -1.21
N ALA A 57 -7.56 7.51 -0.76
CA ALA A 57 -8.96 7.72 -0.46
C ALA A 57 -9.29 7.17 0.93
N PHE A 58 -10.13 7.87 1.68
CA PHE A 58 -10.72 7.35 2.91
C PHE A 58 -12.16 6.90 2.61
N ASN A 59 -12.29 5.86 1.80
CA ASN A 59 -13.60 5.34 1.36
C ASN A 59 -13.82 3.87 1.70
N LYS A 60 -12.88 3.20 2.38
CA LYS A 60 -13.05 1.80 2.80
C LYS A 60 -13.80 1.75 4.12
N ARG A 61 -14.95 1.08 4.17
CA ARG A 61 -15.78 0.91 5.36
C ARG A 61 -15.02 0.20 6.49
N ALA A 62 -14.97 0.81 7.68
CA ALA A 62 -14.49 0.13 8.86
C ALA A 62 -15.46 -0.99 9.26
N HIS A 63 -14.92 -2.17 9.57
CA HIS A 63 -15.76 -3.31 9.94
C HIS A 63 -16.47 -3.04 11.27
N GLY A 64 -17.81 -3.13 11.27
CA GLY A 64 -18.62 -2.93 12.47
C GLY A 64 -18.71 -1.48 12.95
N LYS A 65 -18.36 -0.49 12.12
CA LYS A 65 -18.50 0.93 12.45
C LYS A 65 -19.16 1.69 11.29
N GLU A 66 -20.27 2.38 11.57
CA GLU A 66 -20.96 3.23 10.61
C GLU A 66 -20.25 4.59 10.46
N GLY A 67 -20.19 5.12 9.23
CA GLY A 67 -19.58 6.42 8.93
C GLY A 67 -18.04 6.48 9.01
N ILE A 68 -17.38 5.41 9.46
CA ILE A 68 -15.92 5.37 9.63
C ILE A 68 -15.22 4.79 8.42
N ALA A 69 -14.19 5.49 7.94
CA ALA A 69 -13.30 5.03 6.87
C ALA A 69 -11.92 4.59 7.36
N TYR A 70 -11.39 3.60 6.64
CA TYR A 70 -9.97 3.28 6.56
C TYR A 70 -9.43 3.64 5.17
N ALA A 71 -8.11 3.69 5.08
CA ALA A 71 -7.39 4.09 3.88
C ALA A 71 -7.57 3.08 2.73
N ASN A 72 -7.79 3.59 1.53
CA ASN A 72 -7.79 2.86 0.27
C ASN A 72 -6.95 3.65 -0.74
N ILE A 73 -6.67 3.06 -1.90
CA ILE A 73 -6.15 3.78 -3.06
C ILE A 73 -7.10 3.60 -4.24
N VAL A 74 -7.28 4.67 -5.01
CA VAL A 74 -8.06 4.66 -6.25
C VAL A 74 -7.24 5.26 -7.38
N LYS A 75 -7.64 4.99 -8.64
CA LYS A 75 -6.99 5.62 -9.79
C LYS A 75 -7.19 7.13 -9.72
N ALA A 76 -6.13 7.88 -9.98
CA ALA A 76 -6.21 9.32 -9.99
C ALA A 76 -6.87 9.83 -11.28
N GLU A 77 -7.65 10.91 -11.15
CA GLU A 77 -8.31 11.56 -12.29
C GLU A 77 -7.40 12.54 -13.04
N HIS A 78 -6.29 12.96 -12.42
CA HIS A 78 -5.35 13.93 -12.97
C HIS A 78 -3.93 13.38 -13.02
N SER A 79 -3.13 13.93 -13.94
CA SER A 79 -1.72 13.60 -14.06
C SER A 79 -0.91 14.16 -12.88
N GLY A 80 0.17 13.46 -12.52
CA GLY A 80 1.06 13.86 -11.42
C GLY A 80 0.59 13.46 -10.03
N ALA A 81 -0.60 12.86 -9.89
CA ALA A 81 -1.04 12.27 -8.63
C ALA A 81 -0.19 11.06 -8.25
N GLU A 82 0.11 10.94 -6.97
CA GLU A 82 0.84 9.81 -6.40
C GLU A 82 0.41 9.51 -4.97
N VAL A 83 0.63 8.26 -4.55
CA VAL A 83 0.53 7.84 -3.15
C VAL A 83 1.91 7.57 -2.61
N GLN A 84 2.30 8.27 -1.54
CA GLN A 84 3.54 7.99 -0.83
C GLN A 84 3.28 7.02 0.32
N GLY A 85 4.25 6.15 0.58
CA GLY A 85 4.12 5.16 1.63
C GLY A 85 5.43 4.49 2.01
N VAL A 86 5.30 3.44 2.82
CA VAL A 86 6.42 2.63 3.28
C VAL A 86 6.48 1.35 2.46
N LEU A 87 7.62 1.11 1.81
CA LEU A 87 7.91 -0.13 1.12
C LEU A 87 8.74 -1.04 2.04
N TYR A 88 8.12 -2.11 2.52
CA TYR A 88 8.80 -3.13 3.31
C TYR A 88 9.44 -4.16 2.39
N GLN A 89 10.76 -4.33 2.51
CA GLN A 89 11.43 -5.47 1.87
C GLN A 89 11.20 -6.71 2.74
N LEU A 90 10.39 -7.65 2.26
CA LEU A 90 10.01 -8.83 3.00
C LEU A 90 11.21 -9.73 3.29
N TRP A 91 11.17 -10.45 4.42
CA TRP A 91 12.21 -11.44 4.71
C TRP A 91 12.15 -12.61 3.73
N ASP A 92 10.93 -13.05 3.43
CA ASP A 92 10.53 -14.07 2.46
C ASP A 92 9.22 -13.63 1.77
N HIS A 93 8.99 -14.07 0.53
CA HIS A 93 7.81 -13.74 -0.27
C HIS A 93 6.46 -14.05 0.41
N ARG A 94 6.41 -14.98 1.37
CA ARG A 94 5.17 -15.33 2.12
C ARG A 94 4.88 -14.43 3.31
N GLU A 95 5.79 -13.54 3.72
CA GLU A 95 5.56 -12.65 4.87
C GLU A 95 4.34 -11.75 4.67
N ILE A 96 3.97 -11.45 3.42
CA ILE A 96 2.74 -10.75 3.08
C ILE A 96 1.48 -11.47 3.60
N GLU A 97 1.46 -12.80 3.65
CA GLU A 97 0.30 -13.59 4.13
C GLU A 97 -0.03 -13.31 5.60
N ARG A 98 0.96 -12.85 6.39
CA ARG A 98 0.72 -12.44 7.79
C ARG A 98 -0.17 -11.20 7.87
N MET A 99 -0.26 -10.40 6.81
CA MET A 99 -1.12 -9.22 6.76
C MET A 99 -2.56 -9.57 6.39
N ASP A 100 -2.81 -10.70 5.71
CA ASP A 100 -4.13 -11.08 5.20
C ASP A 100 -5.25 -11.04 6.25
N PRO A 101 -5.08 -11.57 7.48
CA PRO A 101 -6.13 -11.51 8.50
C PRO A 101 -6.47 -10.08 8.94
N PHE A 102 -5.48 -9.19 8.98
CA PHE A 102 -5.67 -7.80 9.40
C PHE A 102 -6.33 -6.96 8.32
N GLU A 103 -6.05 -7.28 7.06
CA GLU A 103 -6.70 -6.63 5.92
C GLU A 103 -8.07 -7.26 5.61
N GLY A 104 -8.39 -8.41 6.20
CA GLY A 104 -9.61 -9.16 5.89
C GLY A 104 -9.62 -9.67 4.45
N HIS A 105 -8.44 -10.03 3.94
CA HIS A 105 -8.25 -10.61 2.62
C HIS A 105 -8.90 -12.00 2.53
N PRO A 106 -9.54 -12.37 1.40
CA PRO A 106 -9.75 -11.57 0.19
C PRO A 106 -11.07 -10.78 0.18
N VAL A 107 -11.83 -10.72 1.28
CA VAL A 107 -13.20 -10.20 1.30
C VAL A 107 -13.26 -8.68 1.37
N ARG A 108 -12.40 -8.05 2.19
CA ARG A 108 -12.45 -6.60 2.46
C ARG A 108 -11.42 -5.82 1.63
N TYR A 109 -10.24 -6.41 1.48
CA TYR A 109 -9.20 -5.97 0.57
C TYR A 109 -8.71 -7.16 -0.27
N CYS A 110 -8.38 -6.89 -1.53
CA CYS A 110 -7.64 -7.81 -2.38
C CYS A 110 -6.15 -7.43 -2.41
N ARG A 111 -5.26 -8.41 -2.59
CA ARG A 111 -3.84 -8.17 -2.86
C ARG A 111 -3.66 -7.99 -4.35
N GLU A 112 -3.08 -6.87 -4.73
CA GLU A 112 -2.71 -6.56 -6.10
C GLU A 112 -1.20 -6.40 -6.22
N ARG A 113 -0.67 -6.72 -7.40
CA ARG A 113 0.73 -6.45 -7.72
C ARG A 113 0.85 -5.17 -8.52
N LEU A 114 1.49 -4.18 -7.94
CA LEU A 114 1.73 -2.89 -8.58
C LEU A 114 3.23 -2.60 -8.68
N LEU A 115 3.55 -1.54 -9.41
CA LEU A 115 4.91 -1.02 -9.55
C LEU A 115 5.01 0.30 -8.79
N VAL A 116 5.98 0.39 -7.88
CA VAL A 116 6.28 1.62 -7.14
C VAL A 116 7.66 2.15 -7.52
N GLN A 117 7.87 3.44 -7.34
CA GLN A 117 9.13 4.13 -7.54
C GLN A 117 9.83 4.33 -6.19
N THR A 118 11.12 3.98 -6.15
CA THR A 118 12.02 4.23 -5.01
C THR A 118 13.22 5.03 -5.50
N ASP A 119 14.04 5.52 -4.58
CA ASP A 119 15.30 6.22 -4.92
C ASP A 119 16.29 5.30 -5.69
N GLU A 120 16.11 3.98 -5.57
CA GLU A 120 16.91 2.95 -6.25
C GLU A 120 16.20 2.39 -7.51
N GLY A 121 15.15 3.07 -7.99
CA GLY A 121 14.37 2.68 -9.16
C GLY A 121 13.09 1.91 -8.84
N GLU A 122 12.50 1.32 -9.87
CA GLU A 122 11.18 0.69 -9.79
C GLU A 122 11.23 -0.67 -9.08
N ARG A 123 10.16 -0.99 -8.34
CA ARG A 123 10.00 -2.26 -7.61
C ARG A 123 8.58 -2.79 -7.77
N HIS A 124 8.44 -4.07 -8.12
CA HIS A 124 7.16 -4.76 -8.00
C HIS A 124 6.84 -5.01 -6.54
N THR A 125 5.62 -4.70 -6.12
CA THR A 125 5.18 -4.80 -4.73
C THR A 125 3.76 -5.34 -4.61
N TRP A 126 3.48 -6.03 -3.52
CA TRP A 126 2.12 -6.27 -3.06
C TRP A 126 1.52 -4.98 -2.51
N VAL A 127 0.25 -4.77 -2.81
CA VAL A 127 -0.57 -3.66 -2.31
C VAL A 127 -1.94 -4.20 -1.97
N TYR A 128 -2.55 -3.77 -0.87
CA TYR A 128 -3.94 -4.10 -0.57
C TYR A 128 -4.86 -3.01 -1.13
N ILE A 129 -5.87 -3.37 -1.91
CA ILE A 129 -6.88 -2.43 -2.44
C ILE A 129 -8.26 -2.87 -1.97
N ALA A 130 -9.07 -1.93 -1.48
CA ALA A 130 -10.38 -2.25 -0.92
C ALA A 130 -11.31 -2.78 -2.02
N ASN A 131 -12.03 -3.87 -1.74
CA ASN A 131 -13.02 -4.38 -2.67
C ASN A 131 -14.21 -3.41 -2.78
N THR A 132 -14.83 -3.35 -3.95
CA THR A 132 -15.93 -2.42 -4.26
C THR A 132 -17.08 -2.52 -3.25
N GLU A 133 -17.42 -3.72 -2.80
CA GLU A 133 -18.49 -3.97 -1.81
C GLU A 133 -18.18 -3.38 -0.42
N TRP A 134 -16.91 -3.09 -0.15
CA TRP A 134 -16.43 -2.49 1.09
C TRP A 134 -16.15 -1.00 0.95
N GLN A 135 -16.50 -0.38 -0.18
CA GLN A 135 -16.36 1.05 -0.38
C GLN A 135 -17.70 1.79 -0.12
N ALA A 136 -17.61 3.04 0.33
CA ALA A 136 -18.73 3.96 0.40
C ALA A 136 -18.24 5.41 0.35
N ASP A 137 -19.12 6.29 -0.09
CA ASP A 137 -18.94 7.73 -0.05
C ASP A 137 -19.25 8.29 1.35
N ASP A 138 -18.91 9.55 1.56
CA ASP A 138 -19.18 10.32 2.79
C ASP A 138 -18.63 9.72 4.09
N LEU A 139 -17.65 8.81 3.99
CA LEU A 139 -16.92 8.29 5.13
C LEU A 139 -15.76 9.21 5.52
N ARG A 140 -15.38 9.16 6.80
CA ARG A 140 -14.19 9.87 7.30
C ARG A 140 -13.38 8.99 8.25
N PRO A 141 -12.04 9.14 8.30
CA PRO A 141 -11.23 8.42 9.27
C PRO A 141 -11.41 8.99 10.68
N GLU A 142 -11.19 8.13 11.68
CA GLU A 142 -10.98 8.59 13.05
C GLU A 142 -9.56 9.19 13.19
N ARG A 143 -9.38 10.19 14.05
CA ARG A 143 -8.07 10.86 14.22
C ARG A 143 -7.00 9.88 14.69
N TRP A 144 -7.35 8.97 15.61
CA TRP A 144 -6.41 7.93 16.08
C TRP A 144 -5.97 7.00 14.95
N TYR A 145 -6.85 6.74 13.97
CA TYR A 145 -6.52 5.91 12.81
C TYR A 145 -5.55 6.64 11.89
N LEU A 146 -5.84 7.91 11.58
CA LEU A 146 -4.96 8.78 10.78
C LEU A 146 -3.56 8.91 11.40
N ASN A 147 -3.46 8.92 12.73
CA ASN A 147 -2.16 8.96 13.43
C ASN A 147 -1.25 7.77 13.08
N HIS A 148 -1.80 6.62 12.68
CA HIS A 148 -0.98 5.53 12.16
C HIS A 148 -0.35 5.86 10.81
N LEU A 149 -1.08 6.55 9.93
CA LEU A 149 -0.52 7.01 8.66
C LEU A 149 0.56 8.07 8.92
N LEU A 150 0.28 9.02 9.82
CA LEU A 150 1.23 10.06 10.22
C LEU A 150 2.50 9.50 10.88
N SER A 151 2.44 8.31 11.48
CA SER A 151 3.61 7.60 12.01
C SER A 151 4.62 7.21 10.92
N GLY A 152 4.20 7.21 9.65
CA GLY A 152 5.07 7.03 8.49
C GLY A 152 5.97 8.22 8.16
N ARG A 153 5.97 9.31 8.95
CA ARG A 153 6.71 10.55 8.70
C ARG A 153 8.14 10.38 8.13
N PRO A 154 8.99 9.44 8.60
CA PRO A 154 10.35 9.27 8.06
C PRO A 154 10.39 8.93 6.57
N TRP A 155 9.36 8.27 6.04
CA TRP A 155 9.29 7.82 4.65
C TRP A 155 8.47 8.72 3.73
N LEU A 156 7.89 9.80 4.28
CA LEU A 156 7.01 10.71 3.54
C LEU A 156 7.71 12.04 3.25
N SER A 157 7.37 12.67 2.13
CA SER A 157 7.80 14.04 1.83
C SER A 157 7.13 15.00 2.82
N ALA A 158 7.69 16.20 2.95
CA ALA A 158 7.08 17.21 3.81
C ALA A 158 5.67 17.59 3.32
N ASP A 159 5.49 17.70 2.00
CA ASP A 159 4.21 18.09 1.40
C ASP A 159 3.16 16.98 1.51
N TYR A 160 3.53 15.73 1.28
CA TYR A 160 2.61 14.60 1.47
C TYR A 160 2.20 14.46 2.94
N TYR A 161 3.13 14.69 3.87
CA TYR A 161 2.81 14.69 5.29
C TYR A 161 1.83 15.80 5.68
N ARG A 162 1.99 17.02 5.13
CA ARG A 162 1.04 18.13 5.32
C ARG A 162 -0.33 17.79 4.71
N TYR A 163 -0.36 17.17 3.54
CA TYR A 163 -1.58 16.67 2.93
C TYR A 163 -2.32 15.68 3.85
N LEU A 164 -1.61 14.71 4.46
CA LEU A 164 -2.21 13.80 5.44
C LEU A 164 -2.73 14.55 6.67
N LEU A 165 -1.98 15.51 7.21
CA LEU A 165 -2.41 16.31 8.37
C LEU A 165 -3.70 17.09 8.13
N ALA A 166 -3.90 17.56 6.89
CA ALA A 166 -5.10 18.29 6.48
C ALA A 166 -6.35 17.39 6.29
N THR A 167 -6.22 16.07 6.44
CA THR A 167 -7.35 15.15 6.35
C THR A 167 -8.36 15.42 7.46
N THR A 168 -9.59 15.74 7.07
CA THR A 168 -10.71 15.89 8.00
C THR A 168 -11.09 14.55 8.62
N CYS A 169 -11.12 14.50 9.94
CA CYS A 169 -11.50 13.33 10.72
C CYS A 169 -12.93 13.45 11.25
N VAL A 170 -13.53 12.33 11.67
CA VAL A 170 -14.85 12.30 12.32
C VAL A 170 -14.86 13.13 13.61
N ASP A 171 -13.74 13.14 14.33
CA ASP A 171 -13.59 13.81 15.62
C ASP A 171 -13.36 15.33 15.48
N ASP A 172 -13.17 15.83 14.25
CA ASP A 172 -12.94 17.25 14.03
C ASP A 172 -14.25 18.02 14.25
N PRO A 173 -14.20 19.23 14.83
CA PRO A 173 -15.39 20.05 15.00
C PRO A 173 -16.05 20.27 13.63
N PRO A 174 -17.39 20.31 13.57
CA PRO A 174 -18.09 20.61 12.31
C PRO A 174 -17.52 21.91 11.76
N THR A 175 -17.03 21.87 10.51
CA THR A 175 -16.54 23.05 9.83
C THR A 175 -17.68 24.07 9.88
N LEU A 176 -17.51 25.13 10.68
CA LEU A 176 -18.43 26.25 10.65
C LEU A 176 -18.33 26.80 9.25
N LEU A 177 -19.33 26.51 8.41
CA LEU A 177 -19.53 27.20 7.16
C LEU A 177 -19.69 28.67 7.53
N THR A 178 -18.61 29.45 7.41
CA THR A 178 -18.72 30.89 7.30
C THR A 178 -19.49 31.12 6.00
N ALA A 179 -20.79 31.35 6.14
CA ALA A 179 -21.62 31.81 5.03
C ALA A 179 -21.02 33.10 4.46
N PRO A 180 -21.09 33.31 3.13
CA PRO A 180 -20.57 34.51 2.48
C PRO A 180 -21.28 35.78 2.94
#